data_AF-A0A354B8R0-F1
#
_entry.id   AF-A0A354B8R0-F1
#
_cell.length_a   1.000
_cell.length_b   1.000
_cell.length_c   1.000
_cell.angle_alpha   90.00
_cell.angle_beta   90.00
_cell.angle_gamma   90.00
#
_symmetry.space_group_name_H-M   'P 1'
#
loop_
_entity.id
_entity.type
_entity.pdbx_description
1 polymer ?
#
loop_
_entity_poly.entity_id
_entity_poly.type
_entity_poly.pdbx_seq_one_letter_code
_entity_poly.pdbx_strand_id
1 'polypeptide(L)'
;MASLAELATANTPLSNAAISHLQRLVGSWALPCDLAFADLLLYAPVDSDATSFVVLGHIRSSTGPTSHAGDPVGRIVASSARPMVQRCFIDGLRFESPMAEQVSSKTLDTTVLEGQSNSNWTRSVMVDHVPVRHEGEIIAVLTREGEAGLTRIHSGLEREYRELFQRFAVMVEEGT
;
A
#
# COMPACT_ATOMS: atom_id res chain seq x y z
N MET A 1 -4.77 19.19 -6.46
CA MET A 1 -4.04 18.16 -5.70
C MET A 1 -2.57 18.37 -5.95
N ALA A 2 -1.75 18.26 -4.90
CA ALA A 2 -0.30 18.28 -5.07
C ALA A 2 0.14 17.01 -5.81
N SER A 3 1.06 17.15 -6.74
CA SER A 3 1.72 16.05 -7.43
C SER A 3 2.65 15.27 -6.49
N LEU A 4 3.00 14.05 -6.88
CA LEU A 4 3.97 13.24 -6.13
C LEU A 4 5.28 13.99 -5.90
N ALA A 5 5.81 14.68 -6.92
CA ALA A 5 7.06 15.42 -6.81
C ALA A 5 6.95 16.57 -5.80
N GLU A 6 5.87 17.35 -5.84
CA GLU A 6 5.64 18.43 -4.88
C GLU A 6 5.55 17.89 -3.44
N LEU A 7 4.84 16.79 -3.23
CA LEU A 7 4.74 16.14 -1.92
C LEU A 7 6.09 15.59 -1.44
N ALA A 8 6.83 14.92 -2.31
CA ALA A 8 8.13 14.35 -1.96
C ALA A 8 9.15 15.45 -1.63
N THR A 9 9.26 16.49 -2.47
CA THR A 9 10.16 17.62 -2.22
C THR A 9 9.81 18.37 -0.94
N ALA A 10 8.53 18.50 -0.60
CA ALA A 10 8.11 19.23 0.60
C ALA A 10 8.27 18.43 1.90
N ASN A 11 8.22 17.09 1.86
CA ASN A 11 8.08 16.27 3.05
C ASN A 11 9.16 15.20 3.24
N THR A 12 10.13 15.04 2.32
CA THR A 12 11.11 13.94 2.39
C THR A 12 12.52 14.43 2.06
N PRO A 13 13.58 13.74 2.53
CA PRO A 13 14.96 14.04 2.15
C PRO A 13 15.37 13.43 0.79
N LEU A 14 14.41 12.97 -0.03
CA LEU A 14 14.69 12.25 -1.28
C LEU A 14 15.38 13.13 -2.32
N SER A 15 16.33 12.55 -3.05
CA SER A 15 16.97 13.20 -4.20
C SER A 15 16.01 13.29 -5.40
N ASN A 16 16.26 14.23 -6.32
CA ASN A 16 15.47 14.34 -7.55
C ASN A 16 15.49 13.06 -8.41
N ALA A 17 16.60 12.30 -8.37
CA ALA A 17 16.71 11.01 -9.05
C ALA A 17 15.78 9.96 -8.43
N ALA A 18 15.77 9.86 -7.09
CA ALA A 18 14.84 8.99 -6.36
C ALA A 18 13.38 9.37 -6.62
N ILE A 19 13.04 10.67 -6.57
CA ILE A 19 11.70 11.15 -6.90
C ILE A 19 11.30 10.75 -8.33
N SER A 20 12.21 10.92 -9.30
CA SER A 20 11.96 10.52 -10.69
C SER A 20 11.75 9.02 -10.84
N HIS A 21 12.46 8.19 -10.06
CA HIS A 21 12.25 6.75 -10.01
C HIS A 21 10.85 6.41 -9.47
N LEU A 22 10.44 7.03 -8.36
CA LEU A 22 9.10 6.86 -7.80
C LEU A 22 8.00 7.30 -8.76
N GLN A 23 8.20 8.38 -9.54
CA GLN A 23 7.25 8.79 -10.57
C GLN A 23 7.09 7.76 -11.68
N ARG A 24 8.18 7.11 -12.11
CA ARG A 24 8.11 6.02 -13.10
C ARG A 24 7.35 4.81 -12.55
N LEU A 25 7.60 4.45 -11.28
CA LEU A 25 6.87 3.39 -10.59
C LEU A 25 5.36 3.69 -10.55
N VAL A 26 4.97 4.88 -10.07
CA VAL A 26 3.57 5.31 -10.01
C VAL A 26 2.94 5.44 -11.40
N GLY A 27 3.71 5.80 -12.41
CA GLY A 27 3.24 5.86 -13.80
C GLY A 27 2.87 4.50 -14.41
N SER A 28 3.35 3.39 -13.83
CA SER A 28 3.25 2.04 -14.42
C SER A 28 2.48 1.02 -13.57
N TRP A 29 2.11 1.37 -12.34
CA TRP A 29 1.54 0.41 -11.36
C TRP A 29 0.05 0.09 -11.49
N ALA A 30 -0.64 0.61 -12.51
CA ALA A 30 -2.07 0.36 -12.71
C ALA A 30 -2.39 -1.12 -12.98
N LEU A 31 -1.68 -1.72 -13.95
CA LEU A 31 -1.84 -3.15 -14.25
C LEU A 31 -1.45 -4.03 -13.04
N PRO A 32 -0.31 -3.81 -12.36
CA PRO A 32 0.01 -4.51 -11.11
C PRO A 32 -1.10 -4.42 -10.04
N CYS A 33 -1.72 -3.25 -9.88
CA CYS A 33 -2.83 -3.05 -8.92
C CYS A 33 -4.05 -3.92 -9.27
N ASP A 34 -4.42 -3.99 -10.54
CA ASP A 34 -5.53 -4.84 -11.01
C ASP A 34 -5.22 -6.33 -10.88
N LEU A 35 -3.98 -6.75 -11.18
CA LEU A 35 -3.53 -8.14 -10.99
C LEU A 35 -3.47 -8.54 -9.52
N ALA A 36 -3.23 -7.58 -8.63
CA ALA A 36 -3.16 -7.78 -7.20
C ALA A 36 -4.52 -7.87 -6.51
N PHE A 37 -5.61 -7.50 -7.19
CA PHE A 37 -6.96 -7.36 -6.60
C PHE A 37 -6.95 -6.53 -5.31
N ALA A 38 -6.11 -5.50 -5.25
CA ALA A 38 -5.82 -4.75 -4.04
C ALA A 38 -5.33 -3.33 -4.35
N ASP A 39 -5.56 -2.44 -3.40
CA ASP A 39 -5.04 -1.07 -3.48
C ASP A 39 -3.52 -1.09 -3.30
N LEU A 40 -2.83 -0.21 -4.02
CA LEU A 40 -1.40 0.02 -3.84
C LEU A 40 -1.14 1.41 -3.28
N LEU A 41 -0.28 1.51 -2.28
CA LEU A 41 0.10 2.78 -1.65
C LEU A 41 1.62 2.90 -1.61
N LEU A 42 2.12 4.11 -1.86
CA LEU A 42 3.54 4.43 -1.80
C LEU A 42 3.83 5.31 -0.59
N TYR A 43 4.64 4.81 0.34
CA TYR A 43 5.08 5.53 1.54
C TYR A 43 6.55 5.93 1.38
N ALA A 44 6.86 7.22 1.54
CA ALA A 44 8.24 7.69 1.61
C ALA A 44 8.56 8.19 3.03
N PRO A 45 9.78 7.94 3.55
CA PRO A 45 10.17 8.41 4.86
C PRO A 45 10.24 9.94 4.88
N VAL A 46 9.69 10.55 5.93
CA VAL A 46 9.76 12.01 6.13
C VAL A 46 11.13 12.43 6.65
N ASP A 47 11.78 11.53 7.37
CA ASP A 47 13.08 11.71 8.02
C ASP A 47 13.93 10.45 7.85
N SER A 48 15.25 10.58 8.00
CA SER A 48 16.19 9.46 7.81
C SER A 48 16.02 8.33 8.83
N ASP A 49 15.43 8.61 10.00
CA ASP A 49 15.17 7.62 11.05
C ASP A 49 13.83 6.88 10.83
N ALA A 50 13.12 7.21 9.75
CA ALA A 50 11.83 6.65 9.36
C ALA A 50 10.79 6.70 10.49
N THR A 51 10.78 7.78 11.28
CA THR A 51 9.82 7.97 12.39
C THR A 51 8.41 8.28 11.89
N SER A 52 8.30 8.80 10.67
CA SER A 52 7.04 9.03 9.98
C SER A 52 7.17 8.89 8.47
N PHE A 53 6.04 8.68 7.81
CA PHE A 53 5.95 8.44 6.38
C PHE A 53 4.88 9.33 5.75
N VAL A 54 5.14 9.85 4.55
CA VAL A 54 4.14 10.52 3.72
C VAL A 54 3.64 9.57 2.64
N VAL A 55 2.33 9.55 2.42
CA VAL A 55 1.73 8.80 1.30
C VAL A 55 1.90 9.61 0.02
N LEU A 56 2.77 9.15 -0.87
CA LEU A 56 3.10 9.82 -2.14
C LEU A 56 2.19 9.44 -3.29
N GLY A 57 1.52 8.30 -3.20
CA GLY A 57 0.61 7.81 -4.23
C GLY A 57 -0.31 6.73 -3.71
N HIS A 58 -1.48 6.63 -4.34
CA HIS A 58 -2.46 5.60 -4.08
C HIS A 58 -3.19 5.28 -5.39
N ILE A 59 -3.32 4.00 -5.70
CA ILE A 59 -4.16 3.52 -6.80
C ILE A 59 -5.10 2.44 -6.28
N ARG A 60 -6.36 2.52 -6.72
CA ARG A 60 -7.39 1.55 -6.39
C ARG A 60 -7.50 0.51 -7.49
N SER A 61 -7.65 -0.74 -7.09
CA SER A 61 -7.91 -1.82 -8.04
C SER A 61 -9.29 -1.66 -8.67
N SER A 62 -9.39 -1.88 -9.98
CA SER A 62 -10.67 -1.96 -10.69
C SER A 62 -11.33 -3.33 -10.58
N THR A 63 -10.60 -4.33 -10.10
CA THR A 63 -11.01 -5.74 -10.05
C THR A 63 -11.34 -6.23 -8.63
N GLY A 64 -11.18 -5.38 -7.61
CA GLY A 64 -11.43 -5.70 -6.20
C GLY A 64 -11.97 -4.52 -5.39
N PRO A 65 -12.51 -4.77 -4.18
CA PRO A 65 -12.94 -3.71 -3.29
C PRO A 65 -11.75 -2.90 -2.77
N THR A 66 -11.90 -1.58 -2.70
CA THR A 66 -10.94 -0.70 -2.04
C THR A 66 -11.10 -0.77 -0.52
N SER A 67 -9.98 -0.73 0.20
CA SER A 67 -9.99 -0.64 1.67
C SER A 67 -10.07 0.83 2.12
N HIS A 68 -9.70 1.78 1.26
CA HIS A 68 -9.61 3.20 1.61
C HIS A 68 -10.85 4.02 1.23
N ALA A 69 -11.62 4.41 2.27
CA ALA A 69 -12.79 5.27 2.13
C ALA A 69 -12.47 6.70 1.62
N GLY A 70 -11.26 7.19 1.87
CA GLY A 70 -10.79 8.52 1.46
C GLY A 70 -9.56 8.44 0.55
N ASP A 71 -9.11 9.59 0.07
CA ASP A 71 -7.81 9.70 -0.59
C ASP A 71 -6.70 9.90 0.47
N PRO A 72 -5.77 8.94 0.64
CA PRO A 72 -4.70 9.05 1.62
C PRO A 72 -3.51 9.89 1.12
N VAL A 73 -3.45 10.28 -0.16
CA VAL A 73 -2.29 10.99 -0.73
C VAL A 73 -2.01 12.30 0.01
N GLY A 74 -0.76 12.52 0.37
CA GLY A 74 -0.27 13.65 1.15
C GLY A 74 -0.44 13.49 2.67
N ARG A 75 -1.09 12.43 3.15
CA ARG A 75 -1.18 12.16 4.58
C ARG A 75 0.18 11.74 5.14
N ILE A 76 0.59 12.38 6.24
CA ILE A 76 1.71 11.94 7.07
C ILE A 76 1.19 10.97 8.13
N VAL A 77 1.87 9.84 8.28
CA VAL A 77 1.53 8.76 9.20
C VAL A 77 2.75 8.46 10.06
N ALA A 78 2.58 8.50 11.38
CA ALA A 78 3.62 8.12 12.31
C ALA A 78 3.93 6.61 12.21
N SER A 79 5.18 6.23 12.40
CA SER A 79 5.57 4.82 12.37
C SER A 79 4.87 3.99 13.45
N SER A 80 4.50 4.59 14.57
CA SER A 80 3.67 3.94 15.61
C SER A 80 2.30 3.50 15.11
N ALA A 81 1.74 4.18 14.10
CA ALA A 81 0.47 3.81 13.48
C ALA A 81 0.64 2.83 12.31
N ARG A 82 1.82 2.79 11.68
CA ARG A 82 2.17 1.86 10.59
C ARG A 82 3.54 1.20 10.85
N PRO A 83 3.67 0.39 11.92
CA PRO A 83 4.97 -0.14 12.34
C PRO A 83 5.60 -1.10 11.32
N MET A 84 4.77 -1.81 10.55
CA MET A 84 5.24 -2.73 9.51
C MET A 84 5.84 -2.01 8.29
N VAL A 85 5.34 -0.81 7.96
CA VAL A 85 5.96 0.03 6.93
C VAL A 85 7.35 0.46 7.38
N GLN A 86 7.49 0.90 8.63
CA GLN A 86 8.80 1.24 9.20
C GLN A 86 9.74 0.03 9.22
N ARG A 87 9.24 -1.13 9.65
CA ARG A 87 10.03 -2.37 9.70
C ARG A 87 10.55 -2.76 8.32
N CYS A 88 9.70 -2.71 7.29
CA CYS A 88 10.11 -2.98 5.91
C CYS A 88 11.18 -2.01 5.43
N PHE A 89 11.03 -0.71 5.72
CA PHE A 89 12.00 0.31 5.35
C PHE A 89 13.37 0.09 6.02
N ILE A 90 13.38 -0.19 7.33
CA ILE A 90 14.62 -0.36 8.12
C ILE A 90 15.32 -1.68 7.80
N ASP A 91 14.57 -2.79 7.76
CA ASP A 91 15.15 -4.11 7.51
C ASP A 91 15.53 -4.30 6.04
N GLY A 92 14.85 -3.60 5.13
CA GLY A 92 14.96 -3.82 3.70
C GLY A 92 14.42 -5.17 3.25
N LEU A 93 13.51 -5.75 4.01
CA LEU A 93 12.92 -7.05 3.69
C LEU A 93 11.47 -6.91 3.31
N ARG A 94 11.09 -7.63 2.26
CA ARG A 94 9.70 -7.82 1.88
C ARG A 94 9.01 -8.84 2.78
N PHE A 95 7.79 -8.55 3.21
CA PHE A 95 6.98 -9.50 3.98
C PHE A 95 5.50 -9.17 3.96
N GLU A 96 4.67 -10.15 4.29
CA GLU A 96 3.23 -9.96 4.50
C GLU A 96 2.88 -9.86 5.99
N SER A 97 1.92 -9.00 6.33
CA SER A 97 1.40 -8.86 7.69
C SER A 97 -0.10 -8.61 7.68
N PRO A 98 -0.88 -9.16 8.63
CA PRO A 98 -2.25 -8.74 8.83
C PRO A 98 -2.31 -7.33 9.42
N MET A 99 -3.26 -6.52 8.96
CA MET A 99 -3.57 -5.20 9.49
C MET A 99 -5.06 -5.14 9.84
N ALA A 100 -5.35 -4.78 11.08
CA ALA A 100 -6.71 -4.52 11.52
C ALA A 100 -7.15 -3.14 11.03
N GLU A 101 -8.14 -3.10 10.14
CA GLU A 101 -8.75 -1.87 9.67
C GLU A 101 -10.09 -1.64 10.38
N GLN A 102 -10.23 -0.46 10.99
CA GLN A 102 -11.49 -0.04 11.58
C GLN A 102 -12.43 0.44 10.47
N VAL A 103 -13.45 -0.35 10.15
CA VAL A 103 -14.46 0.04 9.17
C VAL A 103 -15.49 0.93 9.87
N SER A 104 -15.56 2.20 9.46
CA SER A 104 -16.63 3.09 9.90
C SER A 104 -17.94 2.65 9.25
N SER A 105 -18.99 2.48 10.06
CA SER A 105 -20.34 1.99 9.73
C SER A 105 -21.04 2.58 8.48
N LYS A 106 -20.50 3.64 7.85
CA LYS A 106 -21.11 4.35 6.72
C LYS A 106 -21.11 3.63 5.37
N THR A 107 -20.38 2.52 5.22
CA THR A 107 -20.14 1.87 3.90
C THR A 107 -20.78 0.49 3.75
N LEU A 108 -21.49 -0.03 4.77
CA LEU A 108 -22.22 -1.28 4.63
C LEU A 108 -23.64 -1.01 4.08
N ASP A 109 -23.94 -1.62 2.95
CA ASP A 109 -25.30 -1.82 2.46
C ASP A 109 -26.02 -2.75 3.46
N THR A 110 -26.83 -2.19 4.34
CA THR A 110 -27.51 -2.87 5.46
C THR A 110 -28.68 -3.75 5.01
N THR A 111 -28.75 -4.16 3.74
CA THR A 111 -29.86 -4.96 3.20
C THR A 111 -29.75 -6.45 3.53
N VAL A 112 -28.68 -6.91 4.18
CA VAL A 112 -28.54 -8.30 4.63
C VAL A 112 -28.20 -8.33 6.12
N LEU A 113 -29.13 -8.87 6.91
CA LEU A 113 -29.11 -9.14 8.37
C LEU A 113 -29.70 -8.04 9.25
N GLU A 114 -31.04 -8.03 9.34
CA GLU A 114 -31.72 -7.65 10.58
C GLU A 114 -31.19 -8.54 11.72
N GLY A 115 -30.47 -7.96 12.69
CA GLY A 115 -30.22 -8.69 13.94
C GLY A 115 -29.13 -8.24 14.88
N GLN A 116 -28.06 -7.55 14.44
CA GLN A 116 -26.98 -7.16 15.36
C GLN A 116 -26.36 -5.81 14.98
N SER A 117 -26.81 -4.75 15.64
CA SER A 117 -26.18 -3.44 15.61
C SER A 117 -24.89 -3.47 16.46
N ASN A 118 -23.78 -3.88 15.87
CA ASN A 118 -22.43 -3.60 16.39
C ASN A 118 -21.70 -2.64 15.43
N SER A 119 -21.68 -1.35 15.78
CA SER A 119 -21.16 -0.26 14.94
C SER A 119 -19.64 -0.26 14.68
N ASN A 120 -18.91 -1.30 15.12
CA ASN A 120 -17.45 -1.41 15.02
C ASN A 120 -17.06 -2.75 14.39
N TRP A 121 -17.16 -2.86 13.07
CA TRP A 121 -16.61 -4.02 12.37
C TRP A 121 -15.13 -3.76 12.08
N THR A 122 -14.25 -4.62 12.60
CA THR A 122 -12.82 -4.60 12.26
C THR A 122 -12.60 -5.58 11.11
N ARG A 123 -12.27 -5.07 9.93
CA ARG A 123 -11.90 -5.91 8.78
C ARG A 123 -10.41 -6.20 8.87
N SER A 124 -10.02 -7.46 8.65
CA SER A 124 -8.61 -7.83 8.54
C SER A 124 -8.17 -7.71 7.09
N VAL A 125 -7.16 -6.89 6.85
CA VAL A 125 -6.53 -6.68 5.54
C VAL A 125 -5.17 -7.36 5.58
N MET A 126 -4.84 -8.17 4.58
CA MET A 126 -3.47 -8.67 4.41
C MET A 126 -2.68 -7.65 3.60
N VAL A 127 -1.57 -7.20 4.18
CA VAL A 127 -0.70 -6.19 3.62
C VAL A 127 0.64 -6.81 3.25
N ASP A 128 1.01 -6.75 1.98
CA ASP A 128 2.37 -7.06 1.51
C ASP A 128 3.18 -5.76 1.50
N HIS A 129 4.33 -5.76 2.17
CA HIS A 129 5.23 -4.61 2.28
C HIS A 129 6.46 -4.87 1.45
N VAL A 130 6.69 -4.05 0.44
CA VAL A 130 7.78 -4.19 -0.52
C VAL A 130 8.69 -2.97 -0.42
N PRO A 131 9.98 -3.13 -0.08
CA PRO A 131 10.90 -2.00 -0.08
C PRO A 131 11.16 -1.57 -1.52
N VAL A 132 11.07 -0.27 -1.80
CA VAL A 132 11.35 0.30 -3.12
C VAL A 132 12.80 0.73 -3.13
N ARG A 133 13.62 0.11 -3.98
CA ARG A 133 15.03 0.44 -4.11
C ARG A 133 15.33 1.32 -5.31
N HIS A 134 16.33 2.18 -5.17
CA HIS A 134 16.94 2.88 -6.29
C HIS A 134 18.42 3.06 -6.00
N GLU A 135 19.28 2.65 -6.96
CA GLU A 135 20.74 2.72 -6.80
C GLU A 135 21.27 2.02 -5.53
N GLY A 136 20.61 0.94 -5.10
CA GLY A 136 20.98 0.16 -3.91
C GLY A 136 20.39 0.66 -2.60
N GLU A 137 19.82 1.87 -2.58
CA GLU A 137 19.22 2.48 -1.39
C GLU A 137 17.71 2.27 -1.36
N ILE A 138 17.14 2.10 -0.15
CA ILE A 138 15.70 2.02 0.04
C ILE A 138 15.15 3.44 0.13
N ILE A 139 14.28 3.80 -0.80
CA ILE A 139 13.76 5.17 -0.94
C ILE A 139 12.28 5.30 -0.56
N ALA A 140 11.55 4.18 -0.52
CA ALA A 140 10.14 4.14 -0.17
C ALA A 140 9.72 2.70 0.21
N VAL A 141 8.47 2.55 0.63
CA VAL A 141 7.80 1.27 0.81
C VAL A 141 6.52 1.27 -0.01
N LEU A 142 6.35 0.27 -0.86
CA LEU A 142 5.11 -0.02 -1.56
C LEU A 142 4.31 -1.01 -0.71
N THR A 143 3.06 -0.68 -0.39
CA THR A 143 2.14 -1.63 0.23
C THR A 143 1.07 -2.09 -0.76
N ARG A 144 0.74 -3.38 -0.72
CA ARG A 144 -0.47 -3.94 -1.34
C ARG A 144 -1.48 -4.22 -0.24
N GLU A 145 -2.56 -3.46 -0.19
CA GLU A 145 -3.60 -3.54 0.84
C GLU A 145 -4.86 -4.18 0.27
N GLY A 146 -5.10 -5.46 0.60
CA GLY A 146 -6.28 -6.20 0.13
C GLY A 146 -6.86 -7.14 1.19
N GLU A 147 -8.07 -7.63 0.95
CA GLU A 147 -8.79 -8.49 1.90
C GLU A 147 -7.94 -9.69 2.34
N ALA A 148 -7.96 -10.00 3.64
CA ALA A 148 -7.24 -11.13 4.17
C ALA A 148 -7.76 -12.44 3.56
N GLY A 149 -6.88 -13.19 2.90
CA GLY A 149 -7.22 -14.42 2.18
C GLY A 149 -7.70 -15.59 3.05
N LEU A 150 -7.76 -15.44 4.37
CA LEU A 150 -8.10 -16.51 5.32
C LEU A 150 -9.53 -17.07 5.17
N THR A 151 -10.40 -16.43 4.39
CA THR A 151 -11.81 -16.85 4.20
C THR A 151 -12.24 -17.04 2.75
N ARG A 152 -11.36 -16.81 1.75
CA ARG A 152 -11.71 -16.91 0.32
C ARG A 152 -10.93 -18.02 -0.37
N ILE A 153 -11.63 -18.98 -0.96
CA ILE A 153 -11.05 -19.90 -1.95
C ILE A 153 -10.77 -19.06 -3.20
N HIS A 154 -9.51 -18.73 -3.44
CA HIS A 154 -9.10 -18.00 -4.63
C HIS A 154 -9.20 -18.95 -5.83
N SER A 155 -9.77 -18.46 -6.94
CA SER A 155 -9.81 -19.24 -8.17
C SER A 155 -8.38 -19.53 -8.67
N GLY A 156 -8.22 -20.56 -9.51
CA GLY A 156 -6.91 -20.85 -10.14
C GLY A 156 -6.32 -19.62 -10.84
N LEU A 157 -7.14 -18.87 -11.57
CA LEU A 157 -6.72 -17.64 -12.26
C LEU A 157 -6.30 -16.52 -11.31
N GLU A 158 -6.98 -16.36 -10.16
CA GLU A 158 -6.61 -15.34 -9.18
C GLU A 158 -5.22 -15.60 -8.58
N ARG A 159 -4.85 -16.88 -8.42
CA ARG A 159 -3.49 -17.27 -8.00
C ARG A 159 -2.46 -16.84 -9.04
N GLU A 160 -2.69 -17.17 -10.31
CA GLU A 160 -1.78 -16.83 -11.41
C GLU A 160 -1.59 -15.30 -11.55
N TYR A 161 -2.66 -14.51 -11.46
CA TYR A 161 -2.55 -13.06 -11.50
C TYR A 161 -1.78 -12.47 -10.32
N ARG A 162 -1.95 -13.03 -9.12
CA ARG A 162 -1.16 -12.64 -7.96
C ARG A 162 0.31 -13.00 -8.14
N GLU A 163 0.63 -14.16 -8.72
CA GLU A 163 2.03 -14.51 -9.06
C GLU A 163 2.66 -13.52 -10.05
N LEU A 164 1.88 -12.96 -10.99
CA LEU A 164 2.37 -11.88 -11.85
C LEU A 164 2.67 -10.60 -11.05
N PHE A 165 1.82 -10.22 -10.10
CA PHE A 165 2.11 -9.12 -9.18
C PHE A 165 3.38 -9.41 -8.34
N GLN A 166 3.60 -10.65 -7.90
CA GLN A 166 4.80 -11.03 -7.16
C GLN A 166 6.08 -10.73 -7.94
N ARG A 167 6.08 -10.95 -9.27
CA ARG A 167 7.23 -10.60 -10.14
C ARG A 167 7.44 -9.09 -10.24
N PHE A 168 6.36 -8.32 -10.27
CA PHE A 168 6.45 -6.86 -10.19
C PHE A 168 7.07 -6.40 -8.87
N ALA A 169 6.65 -6.97 -7.75
CA ALA A 169 7.22 -6.65 -6.45
C ALA A 169 8.73 -6.98 -6.35
N VAL A 170 9.20 -8.05 -7.00
CA VAL A 170 10.64 -8.35 -7.10
C VAL A 170 11.39 -7.27 -7.87
N MET A 171 10.87 -6.79 -9.01
CA MET A 171 11.51 -5.69 -9.76
C MET A 171 11.60 -4.40 -8.93
N VAL A 172 10.55 -4.08 -8.16
CA VAL A 172 10.53 -2.94 -7.23
C VAL A 172 11.57 -3.09 -6.12
N GLU A 173 11.72 -4.31 -5.60
CA GLU A 173 12.71 -4.66 -4.56
C GLU A 173 14.16 -4.56 -5.08
N GLU A 174 14.39 -4.94 -6.33
CA GLU A 174 15.69 -4.86 -7.01
C GLU A 174 16.02 -3.44 -7.51
N GLY A 175 15.00 -2.59 -7.68
CA GLY A 175 15.13 -1.20 -8.11
C GLY A 175 15.29 -1.00 -9.62
N THR A 176 14.79 -1.96 -10.41
CA THR A 176 14.84 -1.96 -11.89
C THR A 176 13.58 -1.39 -12.52
#